data_AF-A0A0B7AI53-F1
#
_entry.id   AF-A0A0B7AI53-F1
#
_cell.length_a   1.000
_cell.length_b   1.000
_cell.length_c   1.000
_cell.angle_alpha   90.00
_cell.angle_beta   90.00
_cell.angle_gamma   90.00
#
_symmetry.space_group_name_H-M   'P 1'
#
loop_
_entity.id
_entity.type
_entity.pdbx_description
1 polymer ?
#
loop_
_entity_poly.entity_id
_entity_poly.type
_entity_poly.pdbx_seq_one_letter_code
_entity_poly.pdbx_strand_id
1 'polypeptide(L)'
;MFPLPYHQNSFYASRAAFVIHYLTNGTKTFQWIERILLEKLPDLTDSSFYNKSDVDLLNLFEEYVSDMGVDVATFRDMVDRRNSNQFERYTRIMWKYACSRGVAGTPTYIVNGIVHPNIEQSWGLNEWKLFINPLLQPQLFDDIDYLEINQPEE
;
A
#
# COMPACT_ATOMS: atom_id res chain seq x y z
N MET A 1 -0.25 1.38 -0.83
CA MET A 1 0.67 1.53 0.30
C MET A 1 -0.14 1.51 1.59
N PHE A 2 0.34 0.86 2.64
CA PHE A 2 -0.30 0.89 3.96
C PHE A 2 0.28 2.06 4.77
N PRO A 3 -0.53 3.01 5.22
CA PRO A 3 -0.07 4.02 6.16
C PRO A 3 -0.04 3.42 7.57
N LEU A 4 1.09 3.50 8.25
CA LEU A 4 1.13 3.11 9.66
C LEU A 4 0.20 4.05 10.48
N PRO A 5 -0.67 3.52 11.36
CA PRO A 5 -1.70 4.30 12.07
C PRO A 5 -1.19 5.50 12.85
N TYR A 6 0.08 5.44 13.27
CA TYR A 6 0.68 6.39 14.20
C TYR A 6 1.48 7.50 13.52
N HIS A 7 1.58 7.51 12.18
CA HIS A 7 2.37 8.49 11.43
C HIS A 7 1.52 9.26 10.43
N GLN A 8 1.21 10.53 10.75
CA GLN A 8 0.40 11.42 9.91
C GLN A 8 0.95 11.52 8.48
N ASN A 9 2.27 11.69 8.34
CA ASN A 9 2.92 11.82 7.03
C ASN A 9 2.77 10.54 6.18
N SER A 10 2.73 9.37 6.82
CA SER A 10 2.50 8.08 6.15
C SER A 10 1.10 8.01 5.53
N PHE A 11 0.09 8.58 6.21
CA PHE A 11 -1.27 8.69 5.69
C PHE A 11 -1.32 9.54 4.42
N TYR A 12 -0.71 10.73 4.44
CA TYR A 12 -0.65 11.58 3.25
C TYR A 12 0.14 10.96 2.11
N ALA A 13 1.28 10.34 2.38
CA ALA A 13 2.07 9.65 1.36
C ALA A 13 1.28 8.50 0.72
N SER A 14 0.45 7.80 1.49
CA SER A 14 -0.44 6.73 1.00
C SER A 14 -1.58 7.29 0.17
N ARG A 15 -2.19 8.41 0.58
CA ARG A 15 -3.19 9.11 -0.22
C ARG A 15 -2.61 9.60 -1.55
N ALA A 16 -1.42 10.20 -1.53
CA ALA A 16 -0.71 10.66 -2.72
C ALA A 16 -0.43 9.49 -3.69
N ALA A 17 -0.11 8.30 -3.19
CA ALA A 17 0.07 7.12 -4.04
C ALA A 17 -1.20 6.77 -4.83
N PHE A 18 -2.39 6.87 -4.21
CA PHE A 18 -3.67 6.66 -4.91
C PHE A 18 -3.97 7.76 -5.94
N VAL A 19 -3.68 9.02 -5.61
CA VAL A 19 -3.85 10.14 -6.54
C VAL A 19 -2.94 9.96 -7.75
N ILE A 20 -1.66 9.64 -7.54
CA ILE A 20 -0.69 9.42 -8.63
C ILE A 20 -1.11 8.23 -9.48
N HIS A 21 -1.56 7.13 -8.85
CA HIS A 21 -2.12 5.99 -9.59
C HIS A 21 -3.25 6.42 -10.52
N TYR A 22 -4.19 7.21 -10.01
CA TYR A 22 -5.30 7.72 -10.80
C TYR A 22 -4.84 8.66 -11.93
N LEU A 23 -4.05 9.69 -11.64
CA LEU A 23 -3.61 10.69 -12.61
C LEU A 23 -2.72 10.12 -13.72
N THR A 24 -2.01 9.03 -13.44
CA THR A 24 -1.00 8.47 -14.35
C THR A 24 -1.41 7.13 -14.93
N ASN A 25 -2.66 6.71 -14.69
CA ASN A 25 -3.17 5.38 -15.05
C ASN A 25 -2.21 4.25 -14.59
N GLY A 26 -1.70 4.38 -13.36
CA GLY A 26 -0.79 3.44 -12.72
C GLY A 26 0.68 3.49 -13.16
N THR A 27 1.02 4.21 -14.23
CA THR A 27 2.37 4.19 -14.82
C THR A 27 3.47 4.73 -13.91
N LYS A 28 3.12 5.56 -12.91
CA LYS A 28 4.09 6.19 -11.98
C LYS A 28 3.89 5.81 -10.51
N THR A 29 3.00 4.87 -10.21
CA THR A 29 2.71 4.49 -8.81
C THR A 29 3.94 3.94 -8.08
N PHE A 30 4.70 3.05 -8.72
CA PHE A 30 5.91 2.49 -8.11
C PHE A 30 7.03 3.52 -8.00
N GLN A 31 7.18 4.41 -8.98
CA GLN A 31 8.14 5.53 -8.91
C GLN A 31 7.88 6.42 -7.68
N TRP A 32 6.61 6.71 -7.37
CA TRP A 32 6.25 7.43 -6.14
C TRP A 32 6.63 6.65 -4.89
N ILE A 33 6.27 5.37 -4.82
CA ILE A 33 6.52 4.52 -3.65
C ILE A 33 8.03 4.38 -3.39
N GLU A 34 8.82 4.14 -4.44
CA GLU A 34 10.27 4.06 -4.38
C GLU A 34 10.88 5.37 -3.89
N ARG A 35 10.50 6.51 -4.48
CA ARG A 35 10.98 7.83 -4.04
C ARG A 35 10.66 8.08 -2.57
N ILE A 36 9.43 7.81 -2.13
CA ILE A 36 9.04 8.01 -0.72
C ILE A 36 9.82 7.09 0.21
N LEU A 37 9.93 5.79 -0.09
CA LEU A 37 10.54 4.81 0.82
C LEU A 37 12.07 4.85 0.82
N LEU A 38 12.69 5.09 -0.33
CA LEU A 38 14.14 4.99 -0.50
C LEU A 38 14.86 6.33 -0.38
N GLU A 39 14.22 7.42 -0.83
CA GLU A 39 14.87 8.73 -0.88
C GLU A 39 14.37 9.65 0.23
N LYS A 40 13.07 9.64 0.52
CA LYS A 40 12.42 10.73 1.30
C LYS A 40 11.90 10.31 2.67
N LEU A 41 12.00 9.04 3.03
CA LEU A 41 11.57 8.57 4.34
C LEU A 41 12.23 9.33 5.51
N PRO A 42 13.54 9.68 5.47
CA PRO A 42 14.17 10.48 6.53
C PRO A 42 13.53 11.86 6.71
N ASP A 43 13.08 12.48 5.61
CA ASP A 43 12.45 13.80 5.61
C ASP A 43 11.03 13.78 6.17
N LEU A 44 10.41 12.60 6.24
CA LEU A 44 9.01 12.40 6.65
C LEU A 44 8.86 11.85 8.07
N THR A 45 9.97 11.65 8.79
CA THR A 45 9.96 11.20 10.19
C THR A 45 9.38 12.24 11.13
N ASP A 46 8.88 11.82 12.29
CA ASP A 46 8.31 12.72 13.30
C ASP A 46 9.34 13.77 13.77
N SER A 47 10.62 13.40 13.88
CA SER A 47 11.71 14.33 14.22
C SER A 47 11.94 15.38 13.12
N SER A 48 11.96 14.96 11.86
CA SER A 48 12.17 15.87 10.72
C SER A 48 10.98 16.79 10.47
N PHE A 49 9.78 16.38 10.89
CA PHE A 49 8.53 17.10 10.69
C PHE A 49 7.96 17.78 11.94
N TYR A 50 8.66 17.77 13.07
CA TYR A 50 8.14 18.22 14.37
C TYR A 50 7.53 19.65 14.36
N ASN A 51 8.12 20.60 13.62
CA ASN A 51 7.64 21.99 13.51
C ASN A 51 7.13 22.34 12.11
N LYS A 52 6.82 21.34 11.28
CA LYS A 52 6.34 21.54 9.91
C LYS A 52 4.83 21.38 9.85
N SER A 53 4.20 22.19 9.01
CA SER A 53 2.76 22.17 8.78
C SER A 53 2.36 21.17 7.69
N ASP A 54 1.07 20.89 7.56
CA ASP A 54 0.56 20.14 6.40
C ASP A 54 0.85 20.83 5.07
N VAL A 55 0.98 22.17 5.05
CA VAL A 55 1.35 22.92 3.85
C VAL A 55 2.79 22.62 3.46
N ASP A 56 3.71 22.52 4.42
CA ASP A 56 5.10 22.14 4.17
C ASP A 56 5.20 20.72 3.60
N LEU A 57 4.35 19.81 4.08
CA LEU A 57 4.25 18.45 3.54
C LEU A 57 3.75 18.43 2.10
N LEU A 58 2.70 19.20 1.80
CA LEU A 58 2.17 19.29 0.43
C LEU A 58 3.20 19.90 -0.51
N ASN A 59 3.90 20.97 -0.11
CA ASN A 59 4.93 21.58 -0.93
C ASN A 59 6.09 20.61 -1.23
N LEU A 60 6.47 19.78 -0.24
CA LEU A 60 7.46 18.71 -0.43
C LEU A 60 7.00 17.69 -1.49
N PHE A 61 5.73 17.29 -1.44
CA PHE A 61 5.18 16.35 -2.42
C PHE A 61 5.06 16.96 -3.81
N GLU A 62 4.73 18.25 -3.91
CA GLU A 62 4.65 18.98 -5.18
C GLU A 62 5.96 19.00 -5.94
N GLU A 63 7.07 19.24 -5.24
CA GLU A 63 8.42 19.16 -5.81
C GLU A 63 8.63 17.78 -6.48
N TYR A 64 8.23 16.71 -5.80
CA TYR A 64 8.47 15.36 -6.29
C TYR A 64 7.57 14.96 -7.47
N VAL A 65 6.30 15.35 -7.44
CA VAL A 65 5.39 15.01 -8.54
C VAL A 65 5.65 15.88 -9.77
N SER A 66 6.18 17.09 -9.59
CA SER A 66 6.67 17.94 -10.68
C SER A 66 7.74 17.23 -11.50
N ASP A 67 8.76 16.66 -10.85
CA ASP A 67 9.81 15.86 -11.52
C ASP A 67 9.26 14.64 -12.26
N MET A 68 8.15 14.09 -11.78
CA MET A 68 7.49 12.94 -12.38
C MET A 68 6.63 13.32 -13.59
N GLY A 69 6.46 14.62 -13.88
CA GLY A 69 5.62 15.13 -14.97
C GLY A 69 4.12 15.02 -14.66
N VAL A 70 3.74 15.06 -13.39
CA VAL A 70 2.34 15.07 -12.94
C VAL A 70 1.90 16.52 -12.73
N ASP A 71 0.67 16.86 -13.13
CA ASP A 71 0.12 18.20 -12.90
C ASP A 71 0.03 18.53 -11.41
N VAL A 72 0.85 19.49 -10.98
CA VAL A 72 1.04 19.85 -9.56
C VAL A 72 -0.24 20.39 -8.94
N ALA A 73 -0.97 21.25 -9.65
CA ALA A 73 -2.18 21.89 -9.15
C ALA A 73 -3.30 20.86 -8.90
N THR A 74 -3.53 19.98 -9.87
CA THR A 74 -4.50 18.88 -9.76
C THR A 74 -4.10 17.90 -8.65
N PHE A 75 -2.81 17.55 -8.58
CA PHE A 75 -2.30 16.69 -7.51
C PHE A 75 -2.54 17.30 -6.13
N ARG A 76 -2.19 18.58 -5.93
CA ARG A 76 -2.36 19.28 -4.64
C ARG A 76 -3.80 19.23 -4.18
N ASP A 77 -4.73 19.61 -5.06
CA ASP A 77 -6.16 19.60 -4.74
C ASP A 77 -6.63 18.19 -4.34
N MET A 78 -6.19 17.15 -5.05
CA MET A 78 -6.61 15.79 -4.75
C MET A 78 -5.98 15.20 -3.47
N VAL A 79 -4.82 15.68 -3.02
CA VAL A 79 -4.14 15.19 -1.81
C VAL A 79 -4.50 15.97 -0.54
N ASP A 80 -4.91 17.24 -0.67
CA ASP A 80 -5.19 18.11 0.47
C ASP A 80 -6.20 17.50 1.46
N ARG A 81 -5.87 17.54 2.76
CA ARG A 81 -6.73 17.03 3.84
C ARG A 81 -8.11 17.65 3.89
N ARG A 82 -8.24 18.90 3.43
CA ARG A 82 -9.51 19.64 3.44
C ARG A 82 -10.51 19.03 2.47
N ASN A 83 -10.02 18.30 1.47
CA ASN A 83 -10.83 17.64 0.47
C ASN A 83 -11.12 16.19 0.90
N SER A 84 -12.37 15.92 1.30
CA SER A 84 -12.86 14.56 1.58
C SER A 84 -13.29 13.87 0.29
N ASN A 85 -12.31 13.39 -0.48
CA ASN A 85 -12.52 12.74 -1.76
C ASN A 85 -12.38 11.21 -1.68
N GLN A 86 -12.53 10.52 -2.81
CA GLN A 86 -12.41 9.06 -2.87
C GLN A 86 -11.05 8.54 -2.43
N PHE A 87 -9.96 9.29 -2.63
CA PHE A 87 -8.61 8.86 -2.28
C PHE A 87 -8.36 8.87 -0.77
N GLU A 88 -8.98 9.81 -0.07
CA GLU A 88 -9.04 9.80 1.40
C GLU A 88 -9.72 8.51 1.89
N ARG A 89 -10.88 8.17 1.31
CA ARG A 89 -11.61 6.94 1.64
C ARG A 89 -10.80 5.68 1.32
N TYR A 90 -10.15 5.61 0.17
CA TYR A 90 -9.28 4.48 -0.20
C TYR A 90 -8.14 4.30 0.79
N THR A 91 -7.54 5.40 1.24
CA THR A 91 -6.47 5.37 2.25
C THR A 91 -6.98 4.81 3.57
N ARG A 92 -8.15 5.24 4.04
CA ARG A 92 -8.78 4.67 5.25
C ARG A 92 -9.17 3.21 5.09
N ILE A 93 -9.70 2.80 3.95
CA ILE A 93 -10.08 1.41 3.67
C ILE A 93 -8.84 0.52 3.72
N MET A 94 -7.74 0.91 3.06
CA MET A 94 -6.50 0.14 3.10
C MET A 94 -5.90 0.09 4.50
N TRP A 95 -5.96 1.18 5.25
CA TRP A 95 -5.54 1.19 6.64
C TRP A 95 -6.33 0.16 7.46
N LYS A 96 -7.67 0.20 7.40
CA LYS A 96 -8.54 -0.76 8.10
C LYS A 96 -8.27 -2.20 7.66
N TYR A 97 -8.11 -2.43 6.37
CA TYR A 97 -7.85 -3.76 5.81
C TYR A 97 -6.54 -4.36 6.32
N ALA A 98 -5.48 -3.57 6.38
CA ALA A 98 -4.19 -4.05 6.91
C ALA A 98 -4.24 -4.23 8.44
N CYS A 99 -4.86 -3.30 9.18
CA CYS A 99 -5.02 -3.46 10.63
C CYS A 99 -5.88 -4.67 11.00
N SER A 100 -6.95 -4.99 10.23
CA SER A 100 -7.75 -6.19 10.46
C SER A 100 -7.01 -7.49 10.18
N ARG A 101 -5.84 -7.41 9.53
CA ARG A 101 -4.91 -8.53 9.29
C ARG A 101 -3.71 -8.52 10.25
N GLY A 102 -3.77 -7.73 11.32
CA GLY A 102 -2.76 -7.73 12.38
C GLY A 102 -1.51 -6.91 12.06
N VAL A 103 -1.51 -6.07 11.03
CA VAL A 103 -0.38 -5.19 10.74
C VAL A 103 -0.25 -4.14 11.85
N ALA A 104 0.79 -4.26 12.67
CA ALA A 104 1.12 -3.35 13.76
C ALA A 104 2.48 -2.64 13.59
N GLY A 105 3.27 -3.03 12.58
CA GLY A 105 4.60 -2.49 12.33
C GLY A 105 5.09 -2.79 10.91
N THR A 106 6.30 -2.34 10.60
CA THR A 106 6.94 -2.55 9.29
C THR A 106 8.34 -3.16 9.43
N PRO A 107 8.80 -3.97 8.46
CA PRO A 107 7.97 -4.52 7.37
C PRO A 107 7.00 -5.60 7.91
N THR A 108 5.80 -5.67 7.32
CA THR A 108 4.87 -6.80 7.52
C THR A 108 4.49 -7.33 6.13
N TYR A 109 4.61 -8.64 5.95
CA TYR A 109 4.33 -9.30 4.67
C TYR A 109 3.05 -10.13 4.76
N ILE A 110 2.16 -9.95 3.78
CA ILE A 110 0.89 -10.68 3.68
C ILE A 110 0.85 -11.35 2.31
N VAL A 111 0.69 -12.67 2.28
CA VAL A 111 0.52 -13.44 1.05
C VAL A 111 -0.78 -14.23 1.13
N ASN A 112 -1.62 -14.10 0.10
CA ASN A 112 -3.00 -14.64 0.07
C ASN A 112 -3.83 -14.30 1.31
N GLY A 113 -3.56 -13.14 1.90
CA GLY A 113 -4.25 -12.63 3.07
C GLY A 113 -3.76 -13.15 4.42
N ILE A 114 -2.71 -13.99 4.44
CA ILE A 114 -2.12 -14.57 5.65
C ILE A 114 -0.79 -13.87 5.95
N VAL A 115 -0.56 -13.54 7.22
CA VAL A 115 0.75 -13.09 7.71
C VAL A 115 1.61 -14.33 7.95
N HIS A 116 2.76 -14.40 7.30
CA HIS A 116 3.67 -15.54 7.43
C HIS A 116 4.82 -15.18 8.36
N PRO A 117 5.01 -15.91 9.49
CA PRO A 117 6.03 -15.58 10.48
C PRO A 117 7.47 -15.84 9.99
N ASN A 118 7.64 -16.63 8.92
CA ASN A 118 8.94 -17.06 8.42
C ASN A 118 9.45 -16.19 7.25
N ILE A 119 8.71 -15.15 6.84
CA ILE A 119 9.21 -14.20 5.85
C ILE A 119 10.14 -13.22 6.55
N GLU A 120 11.40 -13.18 6.13
CA GLU A 120 12.40 -12.30 6.71
C GLU A 120 12.62 -11.05 5.85
N GLN A 121 12.96 -9.94 6.49
CA GLN A 121 13.34 -8.70 5.79
C GLN A 121 14.58 -8.87 4.90
N SER A 122 15.42 -9.86 5.20
CA SER A 122 16.63 -10.22 4.45
C SER A 122 16.33 -10.90 3.10
N TRP A 123 15.10 -11.38 2.86
CA TRP A 123 14.75 -12.14 1.67
C TRP A 123 15.00 -11.35 0.38
N GLY A 124 15.81 -11.92 -0.50
CA GLY A 124 16.00 -11.44 -1.85
C GLY A 124 15.03 -12.09 -2.83
N LEU A 125 15.25 -11.82 -4.12
CA LEU A 125 14.38 -12.33 -5.19
C LEU A 125 14.27 -13.86 -5.21
N ASN A 126 15.33 -14.57 -4.84
CA ASN A 126 15.35 -16.04 -4.89
C ASN A 126 14.47 -16.64 -3.80
N GLU A 127 14.55 -16.15 -2.56
CA GLU A 127 13.71 -16.59 -1.45
C GLU A 127 12.23 -16.31 -1.76
N TRP A 128 11.93 -15.12 -2.30
CA TRP A 128 10.59 -14.77 -2.74
C TRP A 128 10.05 -15.69 -3.84
N LYS A 129 10.87 -16.04 -4.85
CA LYS A 129 10.48 -16.99 -5.89
C LYS A 129 10.21 -18.38 -5.32
N LEU A 130 11.06 -18.87 -4.43
CA LEU A 130 10.87 -20.17 -3.78
C LEU A 130 9.58 -20.21 -2.95
N PHE A 131 9.22 -19.11 -2.31
CA PHE A 131 8.00 -19.00 -1.52
C PHE A 131 6.73 -18.84 -2.37
N ILE A 132 6.75 -17.97 -3.39
CA ILE A 132 5.56 -17.61 -4.19
C ILE A 132 5.27 -18.64 -5.29
N ASN A 133 6.28 -19.15 -5.99
CA ASN A 133 6.07 -20.00 -7.17
C ASN A 133 5.18 -21.23 -6.90
N PRO A 134 5.29 -21.95 -5.76
CA PRO A 134 4.40 -23.05 -5.44
C PRO A 134 2.93 -22.62 -5.28
N LEU A 135 2.67 -21.39 -4.84
CA LEU A 135 1.32 -20.85 -4.61
C LEU A 135 0.61 -20.43 -5.90
N LEU A 136 1.35 -20.31 -7.01
CA LEU A 136 0.81 -19.95 -8.33
C LEU A 136 0.31 -21.16 -9.12
N GLN A 137 0.62 -22.37 -8.66
CA GLN A 137 0.09 -23.57 -9.29
C GLN A 137 -1.42 -23.62 -9.06
N PRO A 138 -2.20 -24.09 -10.05
CA PRO A 138 -3.61 -24.39 -9.83
C PRO A 138 -3.70 -25.27 -8.59
N GLN A 139 -4.47 -24.83 -7.59
CA GLN A 139 -4.84 -25.77 -6.55
C GLN A 139 -5.69 -26.81 -7.25
N LEU A 140 -5.15 -28.03 -7.33
CA LEU A 140 -5.97 -29.21 -7.51
C LEU A 140 -6.85 -29.22 -6.25
N PHE A 141 -8.00 -28.54 -6.33
CA PHE A 141 -9.16 -29.05 -5.63
C PHE A 141 -9.38 -30.39 -6.32
N ASP A 142 -8.72 -31.44 -5.83
CA ASP A 142 -9.19 -32.79 -6.07
C ASP A 142 -10.68 -32.69 -5.76
N ASP A 143 -11.50 -33.03 -6.75
CA ASP A 143 -12.94 -33.09 -6.67
C ASP A 143 -13.32 -33.84 -5.38
N ILE A 144 -13.47 -33.11 -4.27
CA ILE A 144 -14.02 -33.65 -3.04
C ILE A 144 -15.48 -33.81 -3.39
N ASP A 145 -15.83 -35.04 -3.76
CA ASP A 145 -17.15 -35.56 -4.08
C ASP A 145 -18.31 -34.72 -3.54
N TYR A 146 -18.68 -33.66 -4.27
CA TYR A 146 -19.96 -32.98 -4.09
C TYR A 146 -21.13 -33.85 -4.59
N LEU A 147 -20.85 -35.09 -5.02
CA LEU A 147 -21.84 -36.05 -5.53
C LEU A 147 -22.30 -37.09 -4.50
N GLU A 148 -21.69 -37.21 -3.31
CA GLU A 148 -22.11 -38.23 -2.32
C GLU A 148 -23.16 -37.76 -1.29
N ILE A 149 -23.56 -36.48 -1.26
CA ILE A 149 -24.49 -35.99 -0.21
C ILE A 149 -25.97 -35.96 -0.67
N ASN A 150 -26.28 -36.26 -1.95
CA ASN A 150 -27.66 -36.18 -2.47
C ASN A 150 -28.08 -37.42 -3.27
N GLN A 151 -27.89 -38.63 -2.74
CA GLN A 151 -28.67 -39.79 -3.20
C GLN A 151 -29.88 -39.99 -2.27
N PRO A 152 -31.13 -39.89 -2.76
CA PRO A 152 -32.31 -40.17 -1.94
C PRO A 152 -32.37 -41.68 -1.64
N GLU A 153 -32.59 -42.02 -0.37
CA GLU A 153 -32.87 -43.39 0.05
C GLU A 153 -34.13 -43.91 -0.67
N GLU A 154 -34.02 -45.08 -1.32
CA GLU A 154 -35.13 -45.82 -1.94
C GLU A 154 -36.12 -46.39 -0.92
#